data_AF-A0A432JQ69-F1
#
_entry.id   AF-A0A432JQ69-F1
#
_cell.length_a   1.000
_cell.length_b   1.000
_cell.length_c   1.000
_cell.angle_alpha   90.00
_cell.angle_beta   90.00
_cell.angle_gamma   90.00
#
_symmetry.space_group_name_H-M   'P 1'
#
loop_
_entity.id
_entity.type
_entity.pdbx_description
1 polymer ?
#
loop_
_entity_poly.entity_id
_entity_poly.type
_entity_poly.pdbx_seq_one_letter_code
_entity_poly.pdbx_strand_id
1 'polypeptide(L)'
;MGIVAVEHDQSWLGVRFSDGTTERFLGTWLRDNIASGLHRGGGQRTFDINSVPEVTIADATHDADRVAVQGCYADKDSLHSRIRILEAAL
;
A
#
# COMPACT_ATOMS: atom_id res chain seq x y z
N MET A 1 3.72 -18.88 -2.78
CA MET A 1 4.95 -18.11 -2.52
C MET A 1 4.59 -17.13 -1.43
N GLY A 2 5.20 -17.23 -0.24
CA GLY A 2 4.74 -16.48 0.94
C GLY A 2 5.63 -15.29 1.26
N ILE A 3 5.11 -14.34 2.03
CA ILE A 3 5.89 -13.20 2.56
C ILE A 3 6.65 -13.65 3.81
N VAL A 4 7.94 -13.29 3.91
CA VAL A 4 8.79 -13.68 5.07
C VAL A 4 9.40 -12.49 5.81
N ALA A 5 9.41 -11.30 5.19
CA ALA A 5 9.78 -10.07 5.86
C ALA A 5 9.24 -8.86 5.11
N VAL A 6 9.05 -7.77 5.85
CA VAL A 6 8.81 -6.44 5.31
C VAL A 6 9.78 -5.46 5.95
N GLU A 7 10.17 -4.46 5.18
CA GLU A 7 10.91 -3.29 5.64
C GLU A 7 10.33 -2.06 4.95
N HIS A 8 10.59 -0.87 5.48
CA HIS A 8 10.12 0.36 4.84
C HIS A 8 11.06 1.53 5.11
N ASP A 9 11.00 2.51 4.22
CA ASP A 9 11.38 3.89 4.48
C ASP A 9 10.11 4.75 4.37
N GLN A 10 10.23 6.07 4.45
CA GLN A 10 9.14 7.02 4.32
C GLN A 10 8.45 6.97 2.95
N SER A 11 9.13 6.55 1.89
CA SER A 11 8.59 6.61 0.51
C SER A 11 8.35 5.25 -0.14
N TRP A 12 8.82 4.15 0.45
CA TRP A 12 8.70 2.82 -0.16
C TRP A 12 8.59 1.70 0.88
N LEU A 13 7.90 0.62 0.49
CA LEU A 13 7.78 -0.65 1.18
C LEU A 13 8.63 -1.70 0.46
N GLY A 14 9.48 -2.41 1.18
CA GLY A 14 10.17 -3.61 0.72
C GLY A 14 9.47 -4.87 1.21
N VAL A 15 9.31 -5.86 0.33
CA VAL A 15 8.74 -7.17 0.65
C VAL A 15 9.73 -8.24 0.22
N ARG A 16 10.09 -9.12 1.15
CA ARG A 16 10.90 -10.31 0.88
C ARG A 16 10.02 -11.55 0.90
N PHE A 17 10.14 -12.37 -0.13
CA PHE A 17 9.37 -13.58 -0.34
C PHE A 17 10.18 -14.83 0.05
N SER A 18 9.46 -15.94 0.26
CA SER A 18 10.03 -17.23 0.70
C SER A 18 11.00 -17.88 -0.30
N ASP A 19 10.94 -17.47 -1.57
CA ASP A 19 11.85 -17.92 -2.64
C ASP A 19 13.16 -17.10 -2.69
N GLY A 20 13.30 -16.09 -1.82
CA GLY A 20 14.45 -15.18 -1.77
C GLY A 20 14.26 -13.91 -2.60
N THR A 21 13.21 -13.81 -3.41
CA THR A 21 12.90 -12.62 -4.20
C THR A 21 12.56 -11.45 -3.28
N THR A 22 12.99 -10.25 -3.65
CA THR A 22 12.65 -9.01 -2.95
C THR A 22 12.11 -7.99 -3.94
N GLU A 23 11.00 -7.35 -3.59
CA GLU A 23 10.38 -6.30 -4.39
C GLU A 23 10.18 -5.04 -3.56
N ARG A 24 10.15 -3.88 -4.24
CA ARG A 24 9.90 -2.57 -3.62
C ARG A 24 8.71 -1.88 -4.28
N PHE A 25 7.84 -1.33 -3.45
CA PHE A 25 6.63 -0.62 -3.84
C PHE A 25 6.68 0.80 -3.31
N LEU A 26 6.44 1.80 -4.17
CA LEU A 26 6.37 3.19 -3.74
C LEU A 26 5.08 3.44 -2.95
N GLY A 27 5.14 4.26 -1.90
CA GLY A 27 3.98 4.65 -1.09
C GLY A 27 2.84 5.25 -1.92
N THR A 28 3.19 6.10 -2.90
CA THR A 28 2.22 6.68 -3.84
C THR A 28 1.56 5.62 -4.71
N TRP A 29 2.31 4.61 -5.16
CA TRP A 29 1.77 3.50 -5.95
C TRP A 29 0.81 2.64 -5.11
N LEU A 30 1.16 2.37 -3.85
CA LEU A 30 0.28 1.65 -2.91
C LEU A 30 -1.04 2.39 -2.70
N ARG A 31 -0.99 3.72 -2.58
CA ARG A 31 -2.20 4.55 -2.42
C ARG A 31 -3.05 4.63 -3.69
N ASP A 32 -2.42 4.67 -4.86
CA ASP A 32 -3.09 4.65 -6.16
C ASP A 32 -3.78 3.30 -6.45
N ASN A 33 -3.30 2.22 -5.83
CA ASN A 33 -3.85 0.86 -6.01
C ASN A 33 -4.55 0.32 -4.76
N ILE A 34 -4.95 1.20 -3.83
CA ILE A 34 -5.65 0.77 -2.62
C ILE A 34 -6.98 0.09 -2.96
N ALA A 35 -7.21 -1.11 -2.42
CA ALA A 35 -8.39 -1.90 -2.73
C ALA A 35 -9.72 -1.18 -2.41
N SER A 36 -9.73 -0.34 -1.37
CA SER A 36 -10.91 0.46 -1.01
C SER A 36 -11.25 1.58 -2.01
N GLY A 37 -10.32 1.91 -2.91
CA GLY A 37 -10.49 2.90 -3.96
C GLY A 37 -10.89 2.29 -5.32
N LEU A 38 -11.26 1.01 -5.34
CA LEU A 38 -11.71 0.28 -6.53
C LEU A 38 -13.21 -0.04 -6.46
N HIS A 39 -13.90 0.09 -7.59
CA HIS A 39 -15.29 -0.33 -7.71
C HIS A 39 -15.41 -1.87 -7.63
N ARG A 40 -16.21 -2.37 -6.68
CA ARG A 40 -16.31 -3.82 -6.35
C ARG A 40 -16.66 -4.74 -7.53
N GLY A 41 -17.36 -4.25 -8.55
CA GLY A 41 -17.79 -5.06 -9.69
C GLY A 41 -16.91 -4.97 -10.94
N GLY A 42 -16.03 -3.97 -11.03
CA GLY A 42 -15.35 -3.65 -12.29
C GLY A 42 -13.87 -3.29 -12.16
N GLY A 43 -13.33 -3.21 -10.94
CA GLY A 43 -11.92 -2.91 -10.71
C GLY A 43 -11.48 -1.51 -11.12
N GLN A 44 -12.39 -0.66 -11.59
CA GLN A 44 -12.08 0.72 -11.96
C GLN A 44 -11.81 1.56 -10.70
N ARG A 45 -10.86 2.49 -10.78
CA ARG A 45 -10.62 3.46 -9.71
C ARG A 45 -11.83 4.36 -9.53
N THR A 46 -12.16 4.64 -8.28
CA THR A 46 -13.25 5.55 -7.90
C THR A 46 -12.76 6.98 -7.65
N PHE A 47 -11.50 7.28 -8.00
CA PHE A 47 -10.85 8.57 -7.80
C PHE A 47 -9.92 8.88 -9.00
N ASP A 48 -9.57 10.15 -9.17
CA ASP A 48 -8.68 10.61 -10.25
C ASP A 48 -7.21 10.48 -9.83
N ILE A 49 -6.30 10.17 -10.77
CA ILE A 49 -4.86 10.04 -10.45
C ILE A 49 -4.26 11.33 -9.86
N ASN A 50 -4.74 12.51 -10.29
CA ASN A 50 -4.31 13.81 -9.76
C ASN A 50 -4.95 14.15 -8.40
N SER A 51 -5.75 13.24 -7.84
CA SER A 51 -6.24 13.30 -6.47
C SER A 51 -5.48 12.38 -5.51
N VAL A 52 -4.49 11.62 -6.00
CA VAL A 52 -3.61 10.83 -5.12
C VAL A 52 -2.73 11.79 -4.32
N PRO A 53 -2.82 11.76 -2.98
CA PRO A 53 -2.03 12.65 -2.14
C PRO A 53 -0.57 12.21 -2.07
N GLU A 54 0.30 13.10 -1.59
CA GLU A 54 1.62 12.67 -1.15
C GLU A 54 1.49 11.73 0.07
N VAL A 55 2.31 10.68 0.07
CA VAL A 55 2.25 9.60 1.06
C VAL A 55 3.57 9.48 1.79
N THR A 56 3.51 9.43 3.12
CA THR A 56 4.63 9.02 3.96
C THR A 56 4.27 7.72 4.69
N ILE A 57 5.08 6.70 4.53
CA ILE A 57 4.96 5.43 5.27
C ILE A 57 5.61 5.62 6.65
N ALA A 58 4.81 5.41 7.69
CA ALA A 58 5.26 5.51 9.08
C ALA A 58 5.61 4.15 9.68
N ASP A 59 4.92 3.10 9.25
CA ASP A 59 5.13 1.73 9.74
C ASP A 59 4.64 0.70 8.71
N ALA A 60 5.24 -0.50 8.74
CA ALA A 60 4.78 -1.63 7.95
C ALA A 60 4.94 -2.94 8.73
N THR A 61 3.86 -3.71 8.80
CA THR A 61 3.82 -5.03 9.44
C THR A 61 3.24 -6.05 8.47
N HIS A 62 3.58 -7.32 8.65
CA HIS A 62 2.99 -8.40 7.87
C HIS A 62 2.45 -9.48 8.80
N ASP A 63 1.39 -10.15 8.33
CA ASP A 63 0.81 -11.34 8.94
C ASP A 63 0.49 -12.33 7.81
N ALA A 64 1.17 -13.48 7.83
CA ALA A 64 1.21 -14.42 6.71
C ALA A 64 1.45 -13.69 5.38
N ASP A 65 0.49 -13.75 4.46
CA ASP A 65 0.60 -13.20 3.10
C ASP A 65 -0.06 -11.81 2.96
N ARG A 66 -0.24 -11.09 4.07
CA ARG A 66 -0.83 -9.75 4.10
C ARG A 66 0.16 -8.74 4.66
N VAL A 67 0.25 -7.57 4.03
CA VAL A 67 1.03 -6.44 4.54
C VAL A 67 0.10 -5.30 4.92
N ALA A 68 0.20 -4.87 6.17
CA ALA A 68 -0.45 -3.68 6.68
C ALA A 68 0.55 -2.52 6.73
N VAL A 69 0.28 -1.47 5.96
CA VAL A 69 1.10 -0.25 5.91
C VAL A 69 0.36 0.87 6.62
N GLN A 70 1.00 1.50 7.60
CA GLN A 70 0.51 2.72 8.21
C GLN A 70 1.30 3.91 7.69
N GLY A 71 0.62 5.03 7.58
CA GLY A 71 1.22 6.25 7.06
C GLY A 71 0.28 7.42 7.22
N CYS A 72 0.83 8.59 6.93
CA CYS A 72 0.06 9.82 6.79
C CYS A 72 0.04 10.18 5.31
N TYR A 73 -1.11 10.65 4.86
CA TYR A 73 -1.22 11.41 3.63
C TYR A 73 -2.09 12.63 3.92
N ALA A 74 -1.67 13.78 3.44
CA ALA A 74 -2.51 14.97 3.46
C ALA A 74 -3.46 14.85 2.27
N ASP A 75 -4.74 14.56 2.52
CA ASP A 75 -5.77 14.80 1.50
C ASP A 75 -5.77 16.29 1.11
N LYS A 76 -6.42 16.69 0.01
CA LYS A 76 -6.58 18.13 -0.35
C LYS A 76 -7.17 18.96 0.80
N ASP A 77 -7.80 18.30 1.76
CA ASP A 77 -8.48 18.88 2.91
C ASP A 77 -7.64 18.78 4.21
N SER A 78 -6.36 18.37 4.13
CA SER A 78 -5.43 18.23 5.28
C SER A 78 -5.83 17.20 6.35
N LEU A 79 -6.72 16.25 6.04
CA LEU A 79 -7.10 15.16 6.95
C LEU A 79 -6.16 13.95 6.80
N HIS A 80 -5.54 13.53 7.91
CA HIS A 80 -4.67 12.36 7.97
C HIS A 80 -5.51 11.07 8.00
N SER A 81 -5.50 10.30 6.90
CA SER A 81 -6.19 9.00 6.84
C SER A 81 -5.20 7.83 6.72
N ARG A 82 -5.57 6.67 7.24
CA ARG A 82 -4.70 5.46 7.29
C ARG A 82 -4.73 4.72 5.95
N ILE A 83 -3.58 4.26 5.46
CA ILE A 83 -3.51 3.28 4.36
C ILE A 83 -3.93 1.91 4.91
N ARG A 84 -4.77 1.15 4.20
CA ARG A 84 -5.10 -0.24 4.57
C ARG A 84 -5.03 -1.20 3.39
N ILE A 85 -4.06 -2.11 3.54
CA ILE A 85 -3.89 -3.51 3.07
C ILE A 85 -3.93 -3.79 1.56
N LEU A 86 -2.81 -4.36 1.08
CA LEU A 86 -2.72 -5.21 -0.12
C LEU A 86 -3.01 -6.67 0.30
N GLU A 87 -3.87 -7.38 -0.45
CA GLU A 87 -4.05 -8.83 -0.31
C GLU A 87 -3.39 -9.56 -1.49
N ALA A 88 -2.66 -10.64 -1.22
CA ALA A 88 -2.16 -11.53 -2.27
C ALA A 88 -3.34 -12.24 -2.98
N ALA A 89 -3.37 -12.18 -4.31
CA ALA A 89 -4.34 -12.92 -5.09
C ALA A 89 -4.00 -14.42 -5.07
N LEU A 90 -5.02 -15.26 -4.82
CA LEU A 90 -4.97 -16.72 -4.93
C LEU A 90 -4.79 -17.18 -6.38
#